data_AF-A0A1I5J9T3-F1
#
_entry.id   AF-A0A1I5J9T3-F1
#
_cell.length_a   1.000
_cell.length_b   1.000
_cell.length_c   1.000
_cell.angle_alpha   90.00
_cell.angle_beta   90.00
_cell.angle_gamma   90.00
#
_symmetry.space_group_name_H-M   'P 1'
#
loop_
_entity.id
_entity.type
_entity.pdbx_description
1 polymer ?
#
loop_
_entity_poly.entity_id
_entity_poly.type
_entity_poly.pdbx_seq_one_letter_code
_entity_poly.pdbx_strand_id
1 'polypeptide(L)'
;MKILLFLFLLINMGENAFAQQRGKATFYTRKWDGRKTASGERLYNDSLVCAHKSHKFGTLLKVVNPANGKEVIVKVIDRGPYMKGRIIDLSIRAARELGILSQGVAIVEVSVYRKPTEVPYKPEDYELPEIELESTTGESIIPQWQDSVVVGSENKKK
;
A
#
# COMPACT_ATOMS: atom_id res chain seq x y z
N MET A 1 -1.86 44.77 -6.13
CA MET A 1 -1.46 43.49 -6.76
C MET A 1 -0.29 42.76 -6.07
N LYS A 2 0.61 43.41 -5.32
CA LYS A 2 1.74 42.74 -4.63
C LYS A 2 1.36 41.88 -3.42
N ILE A 3 0.33 42.26 -2.65
CA ILE A 3 -0.18 41.46 -1.51
C ILE A 3 -0.84 40.14 -1.97
N LEU A 4 -1.50 40.14 -3.13
CA LEU A 4 -2.18 38.96 -3.66
C LEU A 4 -1.17 37.92 -4.19
N LEU A 5 -0.01 38.39 -4.70
CA LEU A 5 1.11 37.53 -5.10
C LEU A 5 1.77 36.84 -3.89
N PHE A 6 1.83 37.51 -2.74
CA PHE A 6 2.39 36.97 -1.50
C PHE A 6 1.49 35.91 -0.85
N LEU A 7 0.16 36.05 -0.96
CA LEU A 7 -0.79 35.06 -0.46
C LEU A 7 -0.75 33.75 -1.26
N PHE A 8 -0.47 33.83 -2.56
CA PHE A 8 -0.36 32.66 -3.43
C PHE A 8 0.94 31.86 -3.20
N LEU A 9 2.01 32.53 -2.75
CA LEU A 9 3.31 31.92 -2.47
C LEU A 9 3.31 31.05 -1.20
N LEU A 10 2.43 31.32 -0.23
CA LEU A 10 2.32 30.57 1.03
C LEU A 10 1.50 29.27 0.92
N ILE A 11 0.75 29.08 -0.18
CA ILE A 11 -0.14 27.91 -0.35
C ILE A 11 0.62 26.68 -0.89
N ASN A 12 1.88 26.82 -1.33
CA ASN A 12 2.62 25.75 -2.03
C ASN A 12 3.62 24.95 -1.16
N MET A 13 3.69 25.14 0.17
CA MET A 13 4.62 24.40 1.04
C MET A 13 3.99 23.18 1.74
N GLY A 14 3.10 22.46 1.06
CA GLY A 14 2.35 21.32 1.60
C GLY A 14 2.84 19.93 1.18
N GLU A 15 3.96 19.81 0.47
CA GLU A 15 4.52 18.51 0.11
C GLU A 15 5.26 17.92 1.33
N ASN A 16 4.56 17.11 2.14
CA ASN A 16 5.23 16.24 3.11
C ASN A 16 6.02 15.19 2.32
N ALA A 17 7.26 15.50 1.98
CA ALA A 17 8.22 14.47 1.61
C ALA A 17 8.28 13.50 2.80
N PHE A 18 7.73 12.30 2.64
CA PHE A 18 7.84 11.23 3.63
C PHE A 18 9.29 10.77 3.67
N ALA A 19 10.13 11.56 4.31
CA ALA A 19 11.55 11.31 4.43
C ALA A 19 11.78 10.02 5.21
N GLN A 20 12.74 9.24 4.74
CA GLN A 20 13.25 8.09 5.45
C GLN A 20 13.77 8.52 6.82
N GLN A 21 13.19 7.97 7.88
CA GLN A 21 13.54 8.30 9.25
C GLN A 21 14.49 7.25 9.82
N ARG A 22 15.62 7.68 10.37
CA ARG A 22 16.58 6.80 11.06
C ARG A 22 16.52 6.99 12.58
N GLY A 23 16.56 5.90 13.34
CA GLY A 23 16.48 5.97 14.81
C GLY A 23 16.38 4.61 15.48
N LYS A 24 16.14 4.59 16.80
CA LYS A 24 16.05 3.34 17.56
C LYS A 24 14.67 2.69 17.40
N ALA A 25 14.65 1.40 17.11
CA ALA A 25 13.49 0.53 17.24
C ALA A 25 13.54 -0.24 18.55
N THR A 26 12.39 -0.41 19.19
CA THR A 26 12.16 -1.42 20.22
C THR A 26 10.95 -2.28 19.89
N PHE A 27 10.52 -3.16 20.80
CA PHE A 27 9.34 -3.99 20.59
C PHE A 27 8.55 -4.20 21.88
N TYR A 28 7.26 -4.50 21.72
CA TYR A 28 6.37 -4.79 22.83
C TYR A 28 6.76 -6.08 23.55
N THR A 29 6.71 -6.05 24.87
CA THR A 29 6.81 -7.27 25.69
C THR A 29 5.51 -8.08 25.66
N ARG A 30 5.57 -9.38 25.98
CA ARG A 30 4.40 -10.29 25.99
C ARG A 30 3.18 -9.77 26.78
N LYS A 31 3.37 -8.96 27.83
CA LYS A 31 2.27 -8.38 28.63
C LYS A 31 1.30 -7.49 27.85
N TRP A 32 1.69 -7.02 26.66
CA TRP A 32 0.87 -6.16 25.81
C TRP A 32 -0.04 -6.94 24.87
N ASP A 33 0.11 -8.27 24.80
CA ASP A 33 -0.72 -9.12 23.96
C ASP A 33 -2.21 -8.97 24.31
N GLY A 34 -3.04 -8.85 23.29
CA GLY A 34 -4.48 -8.62 23.39
C GLY A 34 -4.89 -7.22 23.86
N ARG A 35 -3.99 -6.30 24.21
CA ARG A 35 -4.38 -4.96 24.69
C ARG A 35 -4.89 -4.06 23.57
N LYS A 36 -5.83 -3.16 23.89
CA LYS A 36 -6.34 -2.15 22.96
C LYS A 36 -5.26 -1.08 22.72
N THR A 37 -5.05 -0.73 21.46
CA THR A 37 -4.10 0.29 20.98
C THR A 37 -4.79 1.62 20.71
N ALA A 38 -4.03 2.67 20.40
CA ALA A 38 -4.57 3.98 20.07
C ALA A 38 -5.44 4.01 18.78
N SER A 39 -5.26 3.08 17.82
CA SER A 39 -6.18 2.95 16.68
C SER A 39 -7.53 2.33 17.07
N GLY A 40 -7.62 1.73 18.25
CA GLY A 40 -8.76 0.93 18.71
C GLY A 40 -8.63 -0.57 18.40
N GLU A 41 -7.69 -0.99 17.55
CA GLU A 41 -7.38 -2.40 17.30
C GLU A 41 -6.68 -3.04 18.52
N ARG A 42 -6.77 -4.37 18.68
CA ARG A 42 -5.98 -5.10 19.69
C ARG A 42 -4.60 -5.44 19.15
N LEU A 43 -3.57 -5.26 19.96
CA LEU A 43 -2.21 -5.71 19.64
C LEU A 43 -2.12 -7.23 19.82
N TYR A 44 -1.69 -7.94 18.78
CA TYR A 44 -1.23 -9.32 18.91
C TYR A 44 0.23 -9.42 18.51
N ASN A 45 1.03 -10.09 19.33
CA ASN A 45 2.48 -10.16 19.17
C ASN A 45 2.92 -11.02 17.97
N ASP A 46 2.01 -11.82 17.42
CA ASP A 46 2.16 -12.61 16.20
C ASP A 46 1.78 -11.85 14.91
N SER A 47 1.36 -10.59 15.02
CA SER A 47 0.98 -9.73 13.89
C SER A 47 2.16 -8.87 13.43
N LEU A 48 2.14 -8.36 12.20
CA LEU A 48 3.15 -7.43 11.67
C LEU A 48 2.69 -5.97 11.82
N VAL A 49 2.82 -5.45 13.04
CA VAL A 49 2.27 -4.15 13.44
C VAL A 49 3.26 -3.37 14.28
N CYS A 50 3.05 -2.05 14.37
CA CYS A 50 3.91 -1.17 15.15
C CYS A 50 3.18 0.04 15.76
N ALA A 51 3.85 0.68 16.72
CA ALA A 51 3.56 2.03 17.18
C ALA A 51 4.43 3.06 16.45
N HIS A 52 3.83 4.18 16.04
CA HIS A 52 4.56 5.32 15.49
C HIS A 52 3.98 6.66 15.96
N LYS A 53 4.83 7.69 16.07
CA LYS A 53 4.47 9.00 16.65
C LYS A 53 3.43 9.75 15.82
N SER A 54 3.67 9.84 14.51
CA SER A 54 2.96 10.77 13.62
C SER A 54 2.32 10.14 12.39
N HIS A 55 2.70 8.92 12.01
CA HIS A 55 2.13 8.28 10.83
C HIS A 55 0.67 7.93 11.08
N LYS A 56 -0.18 8.09 10.06
CA LYS A 56 -1.61 7.75 10.16
C LYS A 56 -1.75 6.27 10.51
N PHE A 57 -2.80 5.94 11.28
CA PHE A 57 -3.11 4.53 11.51
C PHE A 57 -3.43 3.86 10.17
N GLY A 58 -3.01 2.60 10.03
CA GLY A 58 -3.12 1.84 8.78
C GLY A 58 -2.00 2.10 7.77
N THR A 59 -1.16 3.12 7.96
CA THR A 59 0.04 3.30 7.11
C THR A 59 0.94 2.08 7.22
N LEU A 60 1.38 1.55 6.07
CA LEU A 60 2.40 0.52 5.99
C LEU A 60 3.77 1.17 6.00
N LEU A 61 4.65 0.68 6.85
CA LEU A 61 6.03 1.14 6.96
C LEU A 61 6.97 -0.01 6.61
N LYS A 62 7.95 0.28 5.78
CA LYS A 62 9.12 -0.58 5.58
C LYS A 62 10.14 -0.22 6.64
N VAL A 63 10.58 -1.21 7.40
CA VAL A 63 11.57 -1.07 8.47
C VAL A 63 12.78 -1.90 8.10
N VAL A 64 13.93 -1.26 7.95
CA VAL A 64 15.20 -1.90 7.58
C VAL A 64 16.15 -1.85 8.77
N ASN A 65 16.79 -2.96 9.08
CA ASN A 65 17.90 -3.03 10.02
C ASN A 65 19.22 -3.04 9.24
N PRO A 66 19.92 -1.91 9.11
CA PRO A 66 21.14 -1.82 8.31
C PRO A 66 22.27 -2.70 8.84
N ALA A 67 22.24 -3.13 10.12
CA ALA A 67 23.30 -3.95 10.70
C ALA A 67 23.26 -5.41 10.19
N ASN A 68 22.11 -5.91 9.75
CA ASN A 68 21.95 -7.28 9.25
C ASN A 68 21.29 -7.36 7.86
N GLY A 69 20.92 -6.23 7.27
CA GLY A 69 20.27 -6.15 5.95
C GLY A 69 18.82 -6.66 5.93
N LYS A 70 18.24 -7.04 7.06
CA LYS A 70 16.86 -7.54 7.13
C LYS A 70 15.86 -6.39 7.09
N GLU A 71 14.68 -6.69 6.56
CA GLU A 71 13.57 -5.75 6.48
C GLU A 71 12.24 -6.41 6.84
N VAL A 72 11.30 -5.61 7.30
CA VAL A 72 9.93 -6.03 7.58
C VAL A 72 8.95 -4.92 7.23
N ILE A 73 7.79 -5.30 6.68
CA ILE A 73 6.67 -4.38 6.46
C ILE A 73 5.69 -4.49 7.61
N VAL A 74 5.36 -3.36 8.24
CA VAL A 74 4.47 -3.31 9.42
C VAL A 74 3.37 -2.28 9.25
N LYS A 75 2.19 -2.56 9.81
CA LYS A 75 1.07 -1.62 9.86
C LYS A 75 1.11 -0.79 11.15
N VAL A 76 0.97 0.53 11.03
CA VAL A 76 0.84 1.43 12.19
C VAL A 76 -0.53 1.26 12.83
N ILE A 77 -0.57 0.80 14.08
CA ILE A 77 -1.83 0.64 14.86
C ILE A 77 -1.80 1.39 16.19
N ASP A 78 -0.64 1.87 16.63
CA ASP A 78 -0.52 2.52 17.94
C ASP A 78 0.32 3.80 17.90
N ARG A 79 0.32 4.54 19.01
CA ARG A 79 1.07 5.79 19.20
C ARG A 79 2.26 5.60 20.15
N GLY A 80 3.30 6.38 19.89
CA GLY A 80 4.60 6.26 20.55
C GLY A 80 5.68 5.84 19.55
N PRO A 81 6.87 5.43 20.00
CA PRO A 81 7.36 5.46 21.39
C PRO A 81 7.62 6.89 21.88
N TYR A 82 7.33 7.19 23.15
CA TYR A 82 7.58 8.52 23.74
C TYR A 82 8.99 8.70 24.31
N MET A 83 9.75 7.61 24.43
CA MET A 83 11.14 7.68 24.86
C MET A 83 12.03 8.37 23.80
N LYS A 84 12.91 9.27 24.26
CA LYS A 84 13.81 10.03 23.39
C LYS A 84 14.70 9.10 22.56
N GLY A 85 14.84 9.42 21.28
CA GLY A 85 15.66 8.66 20.32
C GLY A 85 15.02 7.38 19.78
N ARG A 86 13.88 6.93 20.31
CA ARG A 86 13.09 5.84 19.72
C ARG A 86 12.10 6.39 18.72
N ILE A 87 11.97 5.68 17.60
CA ILE A 87 11.13 6.10 16.48
C ILE A 87 9.99 5.11 16.21
N ILE A 88 10.16 3.84 16.57
CA ILE A 88 9.18 2.79 16.30
C ILE A 88 9.21 1.70 17.38
N ASP A 89 8.04 1.22 17.80
CA ASP A 89 7.89 0.02 18.64
C ASP A 89 7.20 -1.07 17.83
N LEU A 90 7.87 -2.20 17.63
CA LEU A 90 7.41 -3.32 16.82
C LEU A 90 6.63 -4.35 17.66
N SER A 91 5.80 -5.16 17.02
CA SER A 91 5.36 -6.43 17.61
C SER A 91 6.55 -7.41 17.76
N ILE A 92 6.39 -8.43 18.61
CA ILE A 92 7.43 -9.47 18.79
C ILE A 92 7.73 -10.19 17.48
N ARG A 93 6.72 -10.52 16.68
CA ARG A 93 6.94 -11.14 15.36
C ARG A 93 7.73 -10.24 14.43
N ALA A 94 7.37 -8.96 14.31
CA ALA A 94 8.11 -8.04 13.45
C ALA A 94 9.57 -7.88 13.91
N ALA A 95 9.80 -7.79 15.22
CA ALA A 95 11.16 -7.75 15.78
C ALA A 95 11.97 -9.03 15.54
N ARG A 96 11.31 -10.20 15.52
CA ARG A 96 11.92 -11.49 15.18
C ARG A 96 12.36 -11.54 13.72
N GLU A 97 11.46 -11.15 12.82
CA GLU A 97 11.73 -11.11 11.37
C GLU A 97 12.86 -10.10 11.06
N LEU A 98 12.85 -8.94 11.73
CA LEU A 98 13.91 -7.94 11.64
C LEU A 98 15.23 -8.36 12.32
N GLY A 99 15.21 -9.41 13.13
CA GLY A 99 16.39 -9.96 13.79
C GLY A 99 16.91 -9.14 14.97
N ILE A 100 16.03 -8.50 15.74
CA ILE A 100 16.40 -7.63 16.88
C ILE A 100 15.97 -8.17 18.25
N LEU A 101 15.32 -9.35 18.30
CA LEU A 101 14.79 -9.90 19.56
C LEU A 101 15.85 -10.07 20.65
N SER A 102 17.03 -10.61 20.31
CA SER A 102 18.12 -10.81 21.27
C SER A 102 18.79 -9.49 21.70
N GLN A 103 18.76 -8.47 20.83
CA GLN A 103 19.37 -7.16 21.08
C GLN A 103 18.47 -6.27 21.96
N GLY A 104 17.15 -6.47 21.90
CA GLY A 104 16.16 -5.62 22.57
C GLY A 104 15.92 -4.29 21.85
N VAL A 105 17.00 -3.63 21.43
CA VAL A 105 17.01 -2.32 20.76
C VAL A 105 17.96 -2.37 19.57
N ALA A 106 17.55 -1.81 18.43
CA ALA A 106 18.41 -1.69 17.24
C ALA A 106 18.24 -0.33 16.56
N ILE A 107 19.25 0.10 15.81
CA ILE A 107 19.11 1.23 14.87
C ILE A 107 18.42 0.71 13.61
N VAL A 108 17.38 1.42 13.17
CA VAL A 108 16.62 1.09 11.97
C VAL A 108 16.40 2.31 11.10
N GLU A 109 16.04 2.05 9.87
CA GLU A 109 15.56 3.03 8.90
C GLU A 109 14.11 2.70 8.56
N VAL A 110 13.25 3.72 8.59
CA VAL A 110 11.81 3.59 8.42
C VAL A 110 11.37 4.46 7.25
N SER A 111 10.65 3.89 6.31
CA SER A 111 10.04 4.61 5.19
C SER A 111 8.60 4.14 4.95
N VAL A 112 7.80 4.98 4.31
CA VAL A 112 6.43 4.60 3.94
C VAL A 112 6.48 3.55 2.83
N TYR A 113 5.85 2.41 3.08
CA TYR A 113 5.73 1.35 2.09
C TYR A 113 4.47 1.55 1.25
N ARG A 114 4.66 1.81 -0.04
CA ARG A 114 3.59 1.81 -1.05
C ARG A 114 3.65 0.47 -1.77
N LYS A 115 2.55 -0.28 -1.76
CA LYS A 115 2.44 -1.47 -2.61
C LYS A 115 2.62 -1.01 -4.06
N PRO A 116 3.48 -1.68 -4.86
CA PRO A 116 3.50 -1.45 -6.30
C PRO A 116 2.10 -1.72 -6.84
N THR A 117 1.46 -0.69 -7.38
CA THR A 117 0.13 -0.80 -8.02
C THR A 117 0.26 -1.13 -9.51
N GLU A 118 1.49 -1.14 -10.03
CA GLU A 118 1.76 -1.35 -11.45
C GLU A 118 2.01 -2.83 -11.71
N VAL A 119 1.12 -3.43 -12.53
CA VAL A 119 1.52 -4.60 -13.31
C VAL A 119 2.62 -4.10 -14.25
N PRO A 120 3.84 -4.66 -14.22
CA PRO A 120 4.88 -4.26 -15.16
C PRO A 120 4.47 -4.76 -16.55
N TYR A 121 3.69 -3.95 -17.26
CA TYR A 121 3.30 -4.24 -18.62
C TYR A 121 4.55 -4.10 -19.51
N LYS A 122 4.81 -5.11 -20.34
CA LYS A 122 5.80 -4.99 -21.41
C LYS A 122 5.23 -3.95 -22.40
N PRO A 123 5.94 -2.85 -22.73
CA PRO A 123 5.44 -1.94 -23.76
C PRO A 123 5.17 -2.75 -25.04
N GLU A 124 3.92 -2.73 -25.50
CA GLU A 124 3.51 -3.39 -26.73
C GLU A 124 3.77 -2.41 -27.88
N ASP A 125 4.65 -2.80 -28.81
CA ASP A 125 4.89 -2.08 -30.06
C ASP A 125 3.69 -2.34 -30.99
N TYR A 126 2.60 -1.60 -30.77
CA TYR A 126 1.43 -1.68 -31.63
C TYR A 126 1.70 -0.97 -32.95
N GLU A 127 2.02 -1.72 -34.00
CA GLU A 127 1.76 -1.29 -35.37
C GLU A 127 0.24 -1.43 -35.60
N LEU A 128 -0.48 -0.31 -35.53
CA LEU A 128 -1.90 -0.30 -35.88
C LEU A 128 -2.04 -0.66 -37.36
N PRO A 129 -2.83 -1.69 -37.73
CA PRO A 129 -3.12 -1.93 -39.14
C PRO A 129 -3.97 -0.77 -39.68
N GLU A 130 -3.61 -0.26 -40.85
CA GLU A 130 -4.46 0.68 -41.58
C GLU A 130 -5.78 -0.02 -41.92
N ILE A 131 -6.89 0.50 -41.40
CA ILE A 131 -8.22 -0.04 -41.68
C ILE A 131 -8.65 0.52 -43.04
N GLU A 132 -8.53 -0.29 -44.09
CA GLU A 132 -9.16 0.00 -45.38
C GLU A 132 -10.68 -0.19 -45.24
N LEU A 133 -11.37 0.89 -44.87
CA LEU A 133 -12.83 0.96 -44.87
C LEU A 133 -13.32 1.05 -46.32
N GLU A 134 -13.37 -0.09 -47.01
CA GLU A 134 -14.16 -0.17 -48.23
C GLU A 134 -15.65 -0.04 -47.85
N SER A 135 -16.25 1.10 -48.23
CA SER A 135 -17.69 1.34 -48.12
C SER A 135 -18.42 0.50 -49.16
N THR A 136 -18.51 -0.81 -48.91
CA THR A 136 -19.32 -1.70 -49.74
C THR A 136 -20.78 -1.29 -49.59
N THR A 137 -21.29 -0.80 -50.71
CA THR A 137 -22.69 -0.54 -50.98
C THR A 137 -23.53 -1.78 -50.65
N GLY A 138 -24.42 -1.66 -49.67
CA GLY A 138 -25.77 -2.22 -49.79
C GLY A 138 -26.04 -3.65 -49.34
N GLU A 139 -25.18 -4.33 -48.58
CA GLU A 139 -25.58 -5.56 -47.88
C GLU A 139 -25.36 -5.44 -46.38
N SER A 140 -26.46 -5.52 -45.63
CA SER A 140 -26.47 -5.51 -44.17
C SER A 140 -25.82 -6.77 -43.64
N ILE A 141 -24.62 -6.63 -43.08
CA ILE A 141 -23.92 -7.68 -42.35
C ILE A 141 -24.69 -7.92 -41.04
N ILE A 142 -25.51 -8.98 -41.00
CA ILE A 142 -26.04 -9.49 -39.75
C ILE A 142 -24.92 -10.33 -39.10
N PRO A 143 -24.42 -9.97 -37.90
CA PRO A 143 -23.41 -10.77 -37.24
C PRO A 143 -23.97 -12.14 -36.86
N GLN A 144 -23.23 -13.20 -37.22
CA GLN A 144 -23.57 -14.62 -37.06
C GLN A 144 -23.96 -15.05 -35.62
N TRP A 145 -23.62 -14.23 -34.61
CA TRP A 145 -23.99 -14.43 -33.20
C TRP A 145 -25.49 -14.17 -32.92
N GLN A 146 -26.20 -13.55 -33.85
CA GLN A 146 -27.65 -13.31 -33.73
C GLN A 146 -28.50 -14.50 -34.20
N ASP A 147 -27.90 -15.53 -34.84
CA ASP A 147 -28.62 -16.70 -35.34
C ASP A 147 -28.98 -17.72 -34.24
N SER A 148 -28.36 -17.65 -33.06
CA SER A 148 -28.55 -18.65 -31.99
C SER A 148 -29.80 -18.44 -31.12
N VAL A 149 -30.67 -17.47 -31.42
CA VAL A 149 -31.82 -17.12 -30.55
C VAL A 149 -33.15 -17.76 -31.01
N VAL A 150 -33.24 -18.36 -32.21
CA VAL A 150 -34.55 -18.73 -32.80
C VAL A 150 -34.93 -20.22 -32.72
N VAL A 151 -34.05 -21.12 -32.27
CA VAL A 151 -34.36 -22.57 -32.26
C VAL A 151 -34.65 -23.06 -30.84
N GLY A 152 -35.89 -22.89 -30.35
CA GLY A 152 -36.22 -23.43 -29.03
C GLY A 152 -37.60 -23.18 -28.43
N SER A 153 -38.68 -23.07 -29.21
CA SER A 153 -40.03 -23.19 -28.62
C SER A 153 -41.09 -23.60 -29.64
N GLU A 154 -41.14 -24.88 -30.00
CA GLU A 154 -42.37 -25.47 -30.54
C GLU A 154 -42.45 -26.98 -30.25
N ASN A 155 -43.66 -27.40 -29.89
CA ASN A 155 -44.14 -28.78 -29.68
C ASN A 155 -43.86 -29.51 -28.35
N LYS A 156 -44.79 -29.33 -27.41
CA LYS A 156 -45.44 -30.48 -26.74
C LYS A 156 -46.97 -30.33 -26.77
N LYS A 157 -47.59 -30.96 -27.77
CA LYS A 157 -48.96 -31.48 -27.68
C LYS A 157 -48.87 -32.99 -27.44
N LYS A 158 -49.33 -33.43 -26.27
CA LYS A 158 -50.16 -34.63 -26.05
C LYS A 158 -50.49 -34.70 -24.57
#